data_AF-A0A834KY47-F1
#
_entry.id   AF-A0A834KY47-F1
#
_cell.length_a   1.000
_cell.length_b   1.000
_cell.length_c   1.000
_cell.angle_alpha   90.00
_cell.angle_beta   90.00
_cell.angle_gamma   90.00
#
_symmetry.space_group_name_H-M   'P 1'
#
loop_
_entity.id
_entity.type
_entity.pdbx_description
1 polymer ?
#
loop_
_entity_poly.entity_id
_entity_poly.type
_entity_poly.pdbx_seq_one_letter_code
_entity_poly.pdbx_strand_id
1 'polypeptide(L)'
;MGTAATAGAMNSGQALKSFSCHHCQQPMQQGEPAVYAERAGYDKLWHPACFVCRTCNELLVDMIYFWKKGNMYCGRHYGDSEKPRCGGCDKLIFSNEYTQAEGQNWHLKHFCCFDCDCILAGETYVMENEKPICRPCYMKNYAVKCSSCQTAVDPEAQRVSYDTLHWHAQPQCFKCSGCSKGLIGQRFMVVQGFVFCSVECKKKILN
;
A
#
# COMPACT_ATOMS: atom_id res chain seq x y z
N MET A 1 -85.78 -1.18 12.22
CA MET A 1 -85.70 -0.40 13.49
C MET A 1 -84.38 -0.73 14.16
N GLY A 2 -83.71 0.30 14.69
CA GLY A 2 -82.57 0.22 15.62
C GLY A 2 -81.20 0.07 14.95
N THR A 3 -80.13 0.76 15.36
CA THR A 3 -79.91 1.89 16.28
C THR A 3 -78.47 2.33 16.02
N ALA A 4 -78.16 3.62 16.18
CA ALA A 4 -76.82 4.19 16.00
C ALA A 4 -75.82 3.68 17.06
N ALA A 5 -74.54 3.60 16.68
CA ALA A 5 -73.42 3.53 17.62
C ALA A 5 -72.48 4.72 17.38
N THR A 6 -72.20 5.39 18.49
CA THR A 6 -71.58 6.70 18.70
C THR A 6 -70.10 6.78 18.30
N ALA A 7 -69.69 7.95 17.80
CA ALA A 7 -68.29 8.36 17.71
C ALA A 7 -67.68 8.48 19.12
N GLY A 8 -66.75 7.58 19.46
CA GLY A 8 -65.94 7.66 20.67
C GLY A 8 -64.64 8.41 20.40
N ALA A 9 -64.45 9.53 21.08
CA ALA A 9 -63.18 10.25 21.10
C ALA A 9 -62.08 9.38 21.75
N MET A 10 -61.01 9.09 21.00
CA MET A 10 -59.79 8.53 21.57
C MET A 10 -58.90 9.69 22.01
N ASN A 11 -58.85 9.95 23.31
CA ASN A 11 -57.87 10.85 23.88
C ASN A 11 -56.75 10.06 24.56
N SER A 12 -55.54 10.59 24.41
CA SER A 12 -54.38 10.49 25.31
C SER A 12 -53.50 9.24 25.25
N GLY A 13 -52.29 9.41 24.70
CA GLY A 13 -51.11 9.24 25.54
C GLY A 13 -50.22 8.02 25.33
N GLN A 14 -50.16 7.40 24.16
CA GLN A 14 -49.02 6.52 23.86
C GLN A 14 -47.82 7.38 23.50
N ALA A 15 -46.81 7.41 24.39
CA ALA A 15 -45.51 8.01 24.11
C ALA A 15 -44.96 7.40 22.81
N LEU A 16 -44.84 8.19 21.75
CA LEU A 16 -44.20 7.76 20.52
C LEU A 16 -42.79 7.28 20.89
N LYS A 17 -42.51 5.99 20.71
CA LYS A 17 -41.13 5.50 20.77
C LYS A 17 -40.38 6.18 19.63
N SER A 18 -39.55 7.15 19.99
CA SER A 18 -38.59 7.79 19.09
C SER A 18 -37.52 6.78 18.73
N PHE A 19 -37.52 6.34 17.47
CA PHE A 19 -36.46 5.51 16.91
C PHE A 19 -35.39 6.41 16.28
N SER A 20 -34.12 6.09 16.47
CA SER A 20 -33.00 6.84 15.90
C SER A 20 -32.06 5.91 15.14
N CYS A 21 -31.58 6.35 13.98
CA CYS A 21 -30.62 5.59 13.21
C CYS A 21 -29.27 5.51 13.94
N HIS A 22 -28.74 4.30 14.10
CA HIS A 22 -27.49 4.04 14.81
C HIS A 22 -26.25 4.63 14.13
N HIS A 23 -26.30 4.95 12.84
CA HIS A 23 -25.16 5.52 12.12
C HIS A 23 -25.19 7.05 12.09
N CYS A 24 -26.27 7.66 11.57
CA CYS A 24 -26.35 9.13 11.45
C CYS A 24 -26.97 9.83 12.67
N GLN A 25 -27.46 9.07 13.66
CA GLN A 25 -28.13 9.56 14.88
C GLN A 25 -29.40 10.38 14.63
N GLN A 26 -29.90 10.42 13.40
CA GLN A 26 -31.13 11.15 13.06
C GLN A 26 -32.37 10.31 13.43
N PRO A 27 -33.51 10.97 13.73
CA PRO A 27 -34.78 10.30 13.99
C PRO A 27 -35.24 9.49 12.77
N MET A 28 -35.87 8.34 13.00
CA MET A 28 -36.52 7.52 11.98
C MET A 28 -38.04 7.69 12.09
N GLN A 29 -38.71 7.98 10.98
CA GLN A 29 -40.15 8.20 11.00
C GLN A 29 -40.93 6.89 11.01
N GLN A 30 -42.10 6.91 11.64
CA GLN A 30 -42.99 5.75 11.63
C GLN A 30 -43.49 5.48 10.20
N GLY A 31 -43.29 4.26 9.71
CA GLY A 31 -43.67 3.85 8.35
C GLY A 31 -42.52 3.90 7.33
N GLU A 32 -41.37 4.47 7.68
CA GLU A 32 -40.18 4.42 6.82
C GLU A 32 -39.48 3.05 6.91
N PRO A 33 -38.83 2.58 5.83
CA PRO A 33 -38.03 1.37 5.87
C PRO A 33 -36.87 1.49 6.86
N ALA A 34 -36.68 0.45 7.67
CA ALA A 34 -35.58 0.33 8.61
C ALA A 34 -34.87 -1.00 8.41
N VAL A 35 -33.54 -0.97 8.52
CA VAL A 35 -32.70 -2.17 8.51
C VAL A 35 -32.37 -2.55 9.93
N TYR A 36 -32.50 -3.84 10.24
CA TYR A 36 -32.07 -4.45 11.49
C TYR A 36 -30.89 -5.39 11.20
N ALA A 37 -29.94 -5.45 12.12
CA ALA A 37 -28.85 -6.42 12.07
C ALA A 37 -28.90 -7.30 13.31
N GLU A 38 -29.27 -8.56 13.14
CA GLU A 38 -29.38 -9.54 14.22
C GLU A 38 -28.10 -9.58 15.08
N ARG A 39 -26.92 -9.59 14.44
CA ARG A 39 -25.62 -9.62 15.13
C ARG A 39 -25.30 -8.37 15.95
N ALA A 40 -25.99 -7.26 15.70
CA ALA A 40 -25.83 -6.01 16.43
C ALA A 40 -26.83 -5.84 17.58
N GLY A 41 -27.79 -6.76 17.69
CA GLY A 41 -28.95 -6.67 18.56
C GLY A 41 -30.15 -5.98 17.89
N TYR A 42 -31.35 -6.35 18.32
CA TYR A 42 -32.61 -5.76 17.83
C TYR A 42 -32.92 -4.37 18.41
N ASP A 43 -32.03 -3.84 19.26
CA ASP A 43 -32.09 -2.49 19.82
C ASP A 43 -31.54 -1.42 18.88
N LYS A 44 -30.96 -1.82 17.74
CA LYS A 44 -30.31 -0.93 16.77
C LYS A 44 -30.99 -0.98 15.40
N LEU A 45 -31.05 0.19 14.79
CA LEU A 45 -31.82 0.47 13.58
C LEU A 45 -30.98 1.31 12.65
N TRP A 46 -31.08 1.09 11.35
CA TRP A 46 -30.42 1.93 10.36
C TRP A 46 -31.42 2.34 9.28
N HIS A 47 -31.28 3.57 8.77
CA HIS A 47 -31.79 3.85 7.44
C HIS A 47 -31.11 2.91 6.45
N PRO A 48 -31.79 2.44 5.39
CA PRO A 48 -31.17 1.62 4.35
C PRO A 48 -29.88 2.24 3.80
N ALA A 49 -29.88 3.55 3.55
CA ALA A 49 -28.70 4.29 3.07
C ALA A 49 -27.58 4.45 4.11
N CYS A 50 -27.88 4.27 5.40
CA CYS A 50 -26.91 4.36 6.49
C CYS A 50 -26.38 3.00 6.93
N PHE A 51 -26.89 1.90 6.37
CA PHE A 51 -26.43 0.55 6.64
C PHE A 51 -25.22 0.22 5.76
N VAL A 52 -24.09 0.86 6.09
CA VAL A 52 -22.88 0.85 5.26
C VAL A 52 -21.66 0.30 6.00
N CYS A 53 -20.69 -0.21 5.25
CA CYS A 53 -19.40 -0.56 5.80
C CYS A 53 -18.68 0.68 6.33
N ARG A 54 -18.20 0.65 7.58
CA ARG A 54 -17.48 1.77 8.20
C ARG A 54 -16.19 2.19 7.45
N THR A 55 -15.59 1.29 6.69
CA THR A 55 -14.32 1.56 6.01
C THR A 55 -14.50 2.12 4.60
N CYS A 56 -15.41 1.54 3.79
CA CYS A 56 -15.58 1.93 2.38
C CYS A 56 -16.95 2.52 2.04
N ASN A 57 -17.85 2.65 3.01
CA ASN A 57 -19.21 3.14 2.82
C ASN A 57 -20.08 2.32 1.84
N GLU A 58 -19.65 1.11 1.48
CA GLU A 58 -20.44 0.17 0.67
C GLU A 58 -21.77 -0.14 1.38
N LEU A 59 -22.88 -0.12 0.65
CA LEU A 59 -24.19 -0.52 1.18
C LEU A 59 -24.19 -2.01 1.48
N LEU A 60 -24.62 -2.36 2.69
CA LEU A 60 -24.62 -3.74 3.18
C LEU A 60 -26.00 -4.39 3.16
N VAL A 61 -27.01 -3.66 2.70
CA VAL A 61 -28.36 -4.21 2.48
C VAL A 61 -28.24 -5.33 1.45
N ASP A 62 -28.86 -6.47 1.72
CA ASP A 62 -28.79 -7.71 0.92
C ASP A 62 -27.39 -8.35 0.79
N MET A 63 -26.38 -7.82 1.49
CA MET A 63 -25.02 -8.35 1.50
C MET A 63 -24.70 -9.07 2.80
N ILE A 64 -23.67 -9.93 2.76
CA ILE A 64 -23.07 -10.48 3.97
C ILE A 64 -22.34 -9.36 4.71
N TYR A 65 -22.75 -9.13 5.96
CA TYR A 65 -22.18 -8.12 6.84
C TYR A 65 -21.54 -8.71 8.09
N PHE A 66 -20.69 -7.93 8.73
CA PHE A 66 -20.03 -8.28 9.99
C PHE A 66 -20.18 -7.13 10.99
N TRP A 67 -20.48 -7.48 12.24
CA TRP A 67 -20.58 -6.54 13.35
C TRP A 67 -19.38 -6.70 14.28
N LYS A 68 -18.59 -5.63 14.47
CA LYS A 68 -17.40 -5.65 15.33
C LYS A 68 -17.22 -4.30 16.00
N LYS A 69 -17.01 -4.31 17.33
CA LYS A 69 -16.73 -3.12 18.14
C LYS A 69 -17.70 -1.95 17.87
N GLY A 70 -18.99 -2.25 17.74
CA GLY A 70 -20.02 -1.24 17.51
C GLY A 70 -20.19 -0.76 16.06
N ASN A 71 -19.57 -1.44 15.08
CA ASN A 71 -19.60 -0.99 13.67
C ASN A 71 -19.89 -2.11 12.69
N MET A 72 -20.47 -1.72 11.56
CA MET A 72 -20.76 -2.59 10.42
C MET A 72 -19.57 -2.63 9.46
N TYR A 73 -19.25 -3.83 8.95
CA TYR A 73 -18.18 -4.05 7.98
C TYR A 73 -18.65 -4.98 6.86
N CYS A 74 -18.17 -4.74 5.64
CA CYS A 74 -18.27 -5.74 4.57
C CYS A 74 -17.29 -6.89 4.84
N GLY A 75 -17.46 -8.01 4.15
CA GLY A 75 -16.58 -9.18 4.32
C GLY A 75 -15.10 -8.90 4.09
N ARG A 76 -14.76 -8.00 3.16
CA ARG A 76 -13.38 -7.61 2.88
C ARG A 76 -12.73 -6.92 4.09
N HIS A 77 -13.29 -5.80 4.53
CA HIS A 77 -12.72 -5.02 5.62
C HIS A 77 -12.81 -5.70 6.99
N TYR A 78 -13.83 -6.54 7.21
CA TYR A 78 -13.84 -7.41 8.38
C TYR A 78 -12.66 -8.38 8.32
N GLY A 79 -12.48 -9.09 7.21
CA GLY A 79 -11.37 -10.02 7.01
C GLY A 79 -10.00 -9.36 7.19
N ASP A 80 -9.81 -8.16 6.64
CA ASP A 80 -8.57 -7.39 6.77
C ASP A 80 -8.27 -6.99 8.22
N SER A 81 -9.30 -6.90 9.06
CA SER A 81 -9.15 -6.65 10.50
C SER A 81 -8.83 -7.89 11.34
N GLU A 82 -8.84 -9.09 10.71
CA GLU A 82 -8.57 -10.38 11.34
C GLU A 82 -7.25 -11.00 10.86
N LYS A 83 -6.93 -10.88 9.57
CA LYS A 83 -5.76 -11.49 8.93
C LYS A 83 -5.16 -10.55 7.88
N PRO A 84 -3.84 -10.59 7.67
CA PRO A 84 -3.21 -9.81 6.61
C PRO A 84 -3.68 -10.30 5.23
N ARG A 85 -3.85 -9.38 4.28
CA ARG A 85 -4.19 -9.71 2.90
C ARG A 85 -2.95 -9.68 2.02
N CYS A 86 -2.83 -10.67 1.14
CA CYS A 86 -1.72 -10.76 0.19
C CYS A 86 -1.89 -9.75 -0.97
N GLY A 87 -0.91 -8.88 -1.18
CA GLY A 87 -0.87 -7.91 -2.28
C GLY A 87 -0.83 -8.56 -3.67
N GLY A 88 -0.34 -9.79 -3.78
CA GLY A 88 -0.27 -10.52 -5.04
C GLY A 88 -1.59 -11.21 -5.46
N CYS A 89 -2.28 -11.89 -4.54
CA CYS A 89 -3.47 -12.69 -4.87
C CYS A 89 -4.79 -12.15 -4.31
N ASP A 90 -4.76 -11.02 -3.59
CA ASP A 90 -5.90 -10.40 -2.91
C ASP A 90 -6.66 -11.34 -1.95
N LYS A 91 -6.03 -12.43 -1.47
CA LYS A 91 -6.60 -13.34 -0.47
C LYS A 91 -5.99 -13.11 0.91
N LEU A 92 -6.77 -13.40 1.96
CA LEU A 92 -6.27 -13.41 3.33
C LEU A 92 -5.19 -14.49 3.51
N ILE A 93 -4.17 -14.16 4.28
CA ILE A 93 -3.07 -15.04 4.63
C ILE A 93 -3.40 -15.66 6.00
N PHE A 94 -3.72 -16.95 5.99
CA PHE A 94 -4.01 -17.71 7.21
C PHE A 94 -2.75 -18.32 7.86
N SER A 95 -1.67 -18.44 7.07
CA SER A 95 -0.37 -18.87 7.56
C SER A 95 0.19 -17.88 8.58
N ASN A 96 0.86 -18.39 9.61
CA ASN A 96 1.63 -17.56 10.54
C ASN A 96 2.92 -17.03 9.88
N GLU A 97 3.39 -17.68 8.81
CA GLU A 97 4.55 -17.27 8.03
C GLU A 97 4.11 -16.54 6.75
N TYR A 98 4.58 -15.31 6.60
CA TYR A 98 4.38 -14.43 5.45
C TYR A 98 5.48 -13.37 5.40
N THR A 99 5.60 -12.64 4.30
CA THR A 99 6.58 -11.57 4.18
C THR A 99 5.92 -10.20 4.00
N GLN A 100 6.60 -9.16 4.47
CA GLN A 100 6.20 -7.76 4.31
C GLN A 100 7.22 -7.07 3.42
N ALA A 101 6.75 -6.50 2.32
CA ALA A 101 7.56 -5.85 1.32
C ALA A 101 6.72 -4.80 0.58
N GLU A 102 7.32 -3.68 0.18
CA GLU A 102 6.65 -2.61 -0.57
C GLU A 102 5.33 -2.13 0.07
N GLY A 103 5.30 -2.02 1.41
CA GLY A 103 4.12 -1.59 2.17
C GLY A 103 2.95 -2.58 2.21
N GLN A 104 3.14 -3.81 1.72
CA GLN A 104 2.10 -4.84 1.62
C GLN A 104 2.53 -6.15 2.31
N ASN A 105 1.55 -7.02 2.57
CA ASN A 105 1.80 -8.37 3.05
C ASN A 105 1.72 -9.35 1.88
N TRP A 106 2.46 -10.45 1.94
CA TRP A 106 2.53 -11.42 0.84
C TRP A 106 2.61 -12.84 1.39
N HIS A 107 1.88 -13.77 0.77
CA HIS A 107 2.25 -15.17 0.88
C HIS A 107 3.70 -15.33 0.39
N LEU A 108 4.50 -16.18 1.05
CA LEU A 108 5.91 -16.38 0.69
C LEU A 108 6.10 -16.70 -0.81
N LYS A 109 5.20 -17.51 -1.38
CA LYS A 109 5.21 -17.90 -2.79
C LYS A 109 4.65 -16.86 -3.77
N HIS A 110 4.14 -15.73 -3.28
CA HIS A 110 3.60 -14.65 -4.13
C HIS A 110 4.50 -13.41 -4.13
N PHE A 111 5.60 -13.44 -3.38
CA PHE A 111 6.64 -12.42 -3.45
C PHE A 111 7.92 -13.06 -4.01
N CYS A 112 8.03 -13.04 -5.33
CA CYS A 112 9.05 -13.75 -6.08
C CYS A 112 9.74 -12.82 -7.07
N CYS A 113 10.96 -13.16 -7.45
CA CYS A 113 11.69 -12.48 -8.52
C CYS A 113 10.91 -12.57 -9.83
N PHE A 114 10.66 -11.43 -10.48
CA PHE A 114 9.93 -11.41 -11.74
C PHE A 114 10.64 -12.17 -12.88
N ASP A 115 11.98 -12.24 -12.84
CA ASP A 115 12.77 -12.86 -13.91
C ASP A 115 12.92 -14.39 -13.76
N CYS A 116 12.87 -14.92 -12.53
CA CYS A 116 13.20 -16.33 -12.28
C CYS A 116 12.29 -17.04 -11.28
N ASP A 117 11.24 -16.37 -10.80
CA ASP A 117 10.23 -16.88 -9.88
C ASP A 117 10.76 -17.39 -8.53
N CYS A 118 12.04 -17.14 -8.19
CA CYS A 118 12.57 -17.50 -6.89
C CYS A 118 11.91 -16.66 -5.78
N ILE A 119 11.61 -17.29 -4.64
CA ILE A 119 11.03 -16.61 -3.47
C ILE A 119 12.01 -15.56 -2.97
N LEU A 120 11.51 -14.35 -2.69
CA LEU A 120 12.30 -13.22 -2.19
C LEU A 120 12.09 -12.95 -0.69
N ALA A 121 11.23 -13.72 -0.02
CA ALA A 121 10.99 -13.55 1.40
C ALA A 121 12.28 -13.77 2.21
N GLY A 122 12.76 -12.72 2.88
CA GLY A 122 14.00 -12.75 3.66
C GLY A 122 15.27 -12.50 2.84
N GLU A 123 15.15 -12.35 1.53
CA GLU A 123 16.27 -12.10 0.61
C GLU A 123 16.33 -10.63 0.21
N THR A 124 17.51 -10.15 -0.19
CA THR A 124 17.65 -8.82 -0.77
C THR A 124 17.18 -8.81 -2.23
N TYR A 125 16.47 -7.75 -2.61
CA TYR A 125 15.94 -7.56 -3.95
C TYR A 125 16.03 -6.08 -4.36
N VAL A 126 15.85 -5.83 -5.65
CA VAL A 126 15.79 -4.49 -6.21
C VAL A 126 14.47 -4.32 -6.95
N MET A 127 13.81 -3.19 -6.77
CA MET A 127 12.63 -2.83 -7.55
C MET A 127 13.07 -2.24 -8.89
N GLU A 128 12.80 -2.95 -9.98
CA GLU A 128 13.08 -2.52 -11.35
C GLU A 128 11.75 -2.37 -12.09
N ASN A 129 11.38 -1.15 -12.48
CA ASN A 129 10.09 -0.84 -13.10
C ASN A 129 8.89 -1.45 -12.33
N GLU A 130 8.85 -1.20 -11.01
CA GLU A 130 7.83 -1.70 -10.08
C GLU A 130 7.79 -3.24 -9.93
N LYS A 131 8.80 -3.96 -10.42
CA LYS A 131 8.92 -5.42 -10.30
C LYS A 131 10.08 -5.79 -9.38
N PRO A 132 9.88 -6.70 -8.42
CA PRO A 132 10.96 -7.14 -7.55
C PRO A 132 11.87 -8.13 -8.30
N ILE A 133 13.17 -7.84 -8.32
CA ILE A 133 14.21 -8.63 -8.98
C ILE A 133 15.22 -9.11 -7.94
N CYS A 134 15.52 -10.41 -7.92
CA CYS A 134 16.56 -10.94 -7.05
C CYS A 134 17.93 -10.41 -7.46
N ARG A 135 18.86 -10.29 -6.50
CA ARG A 135 20.21 -9.78 -6.76
C ARG A 135 20.93 -10.49 -7.93
N PRO A 136 20.89 -11.83 -8.10
CA PRO A 136 21.49 -12.50 -9.26
C PRO A 136 20.93 -12.04 -10.61
N CYS A 137 19.60 -11.94 -10.74
CA CYS A 137 18.96 -11.46 -11.97
C CYS A 137 19.27 -9.97 -12.20
N TYR A 138 19.29 -9.17 -11.12
CA TYR A 138 19.69 -7.77 -11.18
C TYR A 138 21.10 -7.59 -11.73
N MET A 139 22.07 -8.29 -11.14
CA MET A 139 23.48 -8.22 -11.56
C MET A 139 23.70 -8.67 -13.01
N LYS A 140 22.88 -9.60 -13.50
CA LYS A 140 22.98 -10.14 -14.85
C LYS A 140 22.35 -9.22 -15.91
N ASN A 141 21.16 -8.70 -15.64
CA ASN A 141 20.31 -8.09 -16.66
C ASN A 141 20.20 -6.56 -16.54
N TYR A 142 20.36 -6.00 -15.34
CA TYR A 142 19.96 -4.61 -15.04
C TYR A 142 21.08 -3.76 -14.41
N ALA A 143 22.12 -4.39 -13.83
CA ALA A 143 23.13 -3.65 -13.10
C ALA A 143 23.89 -2.63 -13.98
N VAL A 144 23.96 -1.40 -13.47
CA VAL A 144 24.75 -0.34 -14.08
C VAL A 144 26.23 -0.72 -14.07
N LYS A 145 26.94 -0.37 -15.14
CA LYS A 145 28.38 -0.62 -15.27
C LYS A 145 29.17 0.60 -14.87
N CYS A 146 30.25 0.37 -14.11
CA CYS A 146 31.18 1.42 -13.75
C CYS A 146 31.87 1.98 -14.99
N SER A 147 31.80 3.29 -15.20
CA SER A 147 32.37 3.96 -16.37
C SER A 147 33.90 3.85 -16.43
N SER A 148 34.57 3.54 -15.32
CA SER A 148 36.03 3.38 -15.28
C SER A 148 36.52 1.95 -15.44
N CYS A 149 35.92 0.97 -14.77
CA CYS A 149 36.39 -0.43 -14.84
C CYS A 149 35.48 -1.36 -15.65
N GLN A 150 34.33 -0.85 -16.12
CA GLN A 150 33.33 -1.56 -16.93
C GLN A 150 32.69 -2.78 -16.26
N THR A 151 32.92 -3.00 -14.95
CA THR A 151 32.26 -4.04 -14.17
C THR A 151 30.96 -3.54 -13.56
N ALA A 152 30.02 -4.47 -13.34
CA ALA A 152 28.75 -4.17 -12.71
C ALA A 152 28.95 -3.59 -11.29
N VAL A 153 28.14 -2.60 -10.97
CA VAL A 153 28.08 -2.02 -9.62
C VAL A 153 26.98 -2.74 -8.86
N ASP A 154 27.34 -3.30 -7.71
CA ASP A 154 26.39 -3.99 -6.85
C ASP A 154 25.29 -3.02 -6.36
N PRO A 155 24.01 -3.39 -6.40
CA PRO A 155 22.91 -2.50 -5.99
C PRO A 155 22.98 -2.10 -4.52
N GLU A 156 23.57 -2.92 -3.64
CA GLU A 156 23.73 -2.63 -2.22
C GLU A 156 25.00 -1.80 -1.93
N ALA A 157 25.91 -1.70 -2.91
CA ALA A 157 27.14 -0.94 -2.75
C ALA A 157 26.94 0.56 -2.97
N GLN A 158 27.69 1.37 -2.22
CA GLN A 158 27.78 2.79 -2.49
C GLN A 158 28.36 3.04 -3.89
N ARG A 159 27.73 3.96 -4.63
CA ARG A 159 28.15 4.36 -5.97
C ARG A 159 28.09 5.87 -6.15
N VAL A 160 28.96 6.39 -7.00
CA VAL A 160 28.88 7.78 -7.46
C VAL A 160 28.12 7.78 -8.78
N SER A 161 27.10 8.63 -8.89
CA SER A 161 26.33 8.79 -10.13
C SER A 161 26.33 10.25 -10.57
N TYR A 162 26.55 10.50 -11.85
CA TYR A 162 26.45 11.82 -12.46
C TYR A 162 25.82 11.68 -13.84
N ASP A 163 24.60 12.21 -14.00
CA ASP A 163 23.78 12.01 -15.20
C ASP A 163 23.65 10.50 -15.50
N THR A 164 24.06 10.02 -16.68
CA THR A 164 24.01 8.61 -17.08
C THR A 164 25.26 7.81 -16.69
N LEU A 165 26.23 8.43 -16.00
CA LEU A 165 27.50 7.82 -15.66
C LEU A 165 27.52 7.35 -14.20
N HIS A 166 28.12 6.19 -13.98
CA HIS A 166 28.17 5.54 -12.68
C HIS A 166 29.58 5.04 -12.40
N TRP A 167 30.02 5.13 -11.16
CA TRP A 167 31.31 4.59 -10.72
C TRP A 167 31.13 3.88 -9.38
N HIS A 168 31.91 2.82 -9.14
CA HIS A 168 32.09 2.34 -7.77
C HIS A 168 32.60 3.48 -6.90
N ALA A 169 32.08 3.61 -5.67
CA ALA A 169 32.56 4.57 -4.69
C ALA A 169 33.92 4.12 -4.10
N GLN A 170 34.92 3.94 -4.97
CA GLN A 170 36.27 3.51 -4.59
C GLN A 170 37.33 4.33 -5.36
N PRO A 171 38.50 4.65 -4.75
CA PRO A 171 39.49 5.56 -5.34
C PRO A 171 40.06 5.11 -6.69
N GLN A 172 40.05 3.81 -6.98
CA GLN A 172 40.52 3.28 -8.26
C GLN A 172 39.54 3.53 -9.42
N CYS A 173 38.25 3.68 -9.10
CA CYS A 173 37.16 3.87 -10.06
C CYS A 173 36.80 5.36 -10.17
N PHE A 174 36.57 6.05 -9.04
CA PHE A 174 36.19 7.46 -9.06
C PHE A 174 37.40 8.37 -8.79
N LYS A 175 38.17 8.63 -9.85
CA LYS A 175 39.42 9.41 -9.82
C LYS A 175 39.54 10.41 -10.96
N CYS A 176 40.35 11.45 -10.73
CA CYS A 176 40.65 12.45 -11.73
C CYS A 176 41.41 11.84 -12.91
N SER A 177 40.92 12.03 -14.13
CA SER A 177 41.56 11.55 -15.36
C SER A 177 42.91 12.23 -15.63
N GLY A 178 43.15 13.43 -15.09
CA GLY A 178 44.39 14.18 -15.29
C GLY A 178 45.49 13.94 -14.24
N CYS A 179 45.16 13.50 -13.03
CA CYS A 179 46.15 13.32 -11.94
C CYS A 179 45.94 12.07 -11.09
N SER A 180 44.95 11.22 -11.41
CA SER A 180 44.59 10.00 -10.68
C SER A 180 44.19 10.18 -9.20
N LYS A 181 44.06 11.42 -8.70
CA LYS A 181 43.55 11.69 -7.35
C LYS A 181 42.13 11.13 -7.21
N GLY A 182 41.87 10.32 -6.18
CA GLY A 182 40.52 9.87 -5.83
C GLY A 182 39.60 11.05 -5.47
N LEU A 183 38.37 11.04 -5.96
CA LEU A 183 37.46 12.19 -5.89
C LEU A 183 36.22 11.97 -5.02
N ILE A 184 36.18 10.87 -4.26
CA ILE A 184 35.09 10.61 -3.32
C ILE A 184 35.04 11.73 -2.27
N GLY A 185 33.87 12.37 -2.14
CA GLY A 185 33.69 13.51 -1.24
C GLY A 185 34.44 14.79 -1.62
N GLN A 186 35.06 14.84 -2.81
CA GLN A 186 35.77 16.01 -3.31
C GLN A 186 34.93 16.75 -4.36
N ARG A 187 35.24 18.03 -4.58
CA ARG A 187 34.69 18.76 -5.73
C ARG A 187 35.28 18.19 -7.03
N PHE A 188 34.44 18.03 -8.05
CA PHE A 188 34.83 17.51 -9.35
C PHE A 188 34.01 18.17 -10.48
N MET A 189 34.43 17.94 -11.72
CA MET A 189 33.64 18.23 -12.92
C MET A 189 33.70 17.05 -13.88
N VAL A 190 32.62 16.84 -14.63
CA VAL A 190 32.54 15.82 -15.67
C VAL A 190 32.47 16.50 -17.02
N VAL A 191 33.36 16.16 -17.94
CA VAL A 191 33.40 16.71 -19.31
C VAL A 191 33.73 15.57 -20.27
N GLN A 192 32.86 15.34 -21.25
CA GLN A 192 33.01 14.27 -22.25
C GLN A 192 33.23 12.88 -21.62
N GLY A 193 32.56 12.58 -20.49
CA GLY A 193 32.69 11.31 -19.77
C GLY A 193 33.93 11.19 -18.87
N PHE A 194 34.86 12.14 -18.92
CA PHE A 194 36.03 12.20 -18.03
C PHE A 194 35.72 13.00 -16.76
N VAL A 195 36.30 12.59 -15.64
CA VAL A 195 36.13 13.24 -14.33
C VAL A 195 37.40 14.00 -13.98
N PHE A 196 37.30 15.25 -13.58
CA PHE A 196 38.46 16.10 -13.24
C PHE A 196 38.31 16.76 -11.87
N CYS A 197 39.43 16.87 -11.14
CA CYS A 197 39.47 17.60 -9.88
C CYS A 197 39.58 19.12 -10.04
N SER A 198 40.05 19.59 -11.21
CA SER A 198 40.29 21.00 -11.47
C SER A 198 40.33 21.30 -12.97
N VAL A 199 40.24 22.59 -13.32
CA VAL A 199 40.30 23.06 -14.71
C VAL A 199 41.67 22.78 -15.34
N GLU A 200 42.74 22.81 -14.55
CA GLU A 200 44.10 22.48 -15.01
C GLU A 200 44.17 21.01 -15.44
N CYS A 201 43.58 20.09 -14.67
CA CYS A 201 43.54 18.68 -15.03
C CYS A 201 42.68 18.43 -16.27
N LYS A 202 41.57 19.16 -16.44
CA LYS A 202 40.77 19.14 -17.67
C LYS A 202 41.60 19.56 -18.88
N LYS A 203 42.28 20.72 -18.80
CA LYS A 203 43.12 21.25 -19.88
C LYS A 203 44.25 20.30 -20.25
N LYS A 204 44.82 19.55 -19.31
CA LYS A 204 45.88 18.56 -19.59
C LYS A 204 45.42 17.37 -20.44
N ILE A 205 44.13 17.04 -20.44
CA ILE A 205 43.59 15.85 -21.10
C ILE A 205 42.76 16.21 -22.34
N LEU A 206 42.09 17.36 -22.34
CA LEU A 206 41.14 17.76 -23.40
C LEU A 206 41.60 18.93 -24.26
N ASN A 207 42.85 19.39 -24.13
CA ASN A 207 43.48 20.38 -25.03
C ASN A 207 44.65 19.77 -25.80
#